data_AF-A0A3B8WBP5-F1
#
_entry.id   AF-A0A3B8WBP5-F1
#
_cell.length_a   1.000
_cell.length_b   1.000
_cell.length_c   1.000
_cell.angle_alpha   90.00
_cell.angle_beta   90.00
_cell.angle_gamma   90.00
#
_symmetry.space_group_name_H-M   'P 1'
#
loop_
_entity.id
_entity.type
_entity.pdbx_description
1 polymer ?
#
loop_
_entity_poly.entity_id
_entity_poly.type
_entity_poly.pdbx_seq_one_letter_code
_entity_poly.pdbx_strand_id
1 'polypeptide(L)'
;DPQELHRKVADLRIEFVLTAHPTEVARRTLILKYDEMSDCLSRLDHDDLMPGEREEIVDRLSLLIAEAWHTDEIRHERPTAVDEAKWGFAVIENSLWQALPKFLRSLDTSLSEATGQGLPLQVSPIRIASWMGGDRDGNPNVTHEVTREVFLLGRWMAADLYLRDIQALRAELSMWQASDELRAEVGDSREPYRQVLAQLRERLIKTRDWAEASVKGEPADDSGILFENEDLTGPLELCYRSLMECGLEAIANGPLLDTIRRAHTFGLPLIRLDIRQEASRHAEAVAEMVNYLGLGDYLSWSEQERQAFLVKELKGRRPLVPRNWQPSEPVREVLATCEVVAGQTPEALGSYVISMASKPSDVLNVILLLREAGMTFPMRVVPLFETLDDLKGAPDSMAALYEVDWYREYCSGRQEVMIGYS
;
A
#
# COMPACT_ATOMS: atom_id res chain seq x y z
N ASP A 1 33.28 5.08 2.38
CA ASP A 1 33.19 5.54 3.78
C ASP A 1 32.05 4.78 4.45
N PRO A 2 32.28 4.07 5.58
CA PRO A 2 31.24 3.32 6.29
C PRO A 2 30.03 4.17 6.71
N GLN A 3 30.23 5.44 7.11
CA GLN A 3 29.13 6.32 7.51
C GLN A 3 28.28 6.72 6.30
N GLU A 4 28.93 7.00 5.17
CA GLU A 4 28.24 7.27 3.92
C GLU A 4 27.43 6.06 3.45
N LEU A 5 27.99 4.84 3.53
CA LEU A 5 27.29 3.60 3.18
C LEU A 5 26.04 3.40 4.05
N HIS A 6 26.16 3.54 5.37
CA HIS A 6 25.04 3.44 6.30
C HIS A 6 23.92 4.42 5.94
N ARG A 7 24.26 5.69 5.74
CA ARG A 7 23.30 6.72 5.33
C ARG A 7 22.61 6.37 4.01
N LYS A 8 23.37 5.92 3.00
CA LYS A 8 22.80 5.56 1.69
C LYS A 8 21.86 4.37 1.76
N VAL A 9 22.16 3.37 2.58
CA VAL A 9 21.28 2.22 2.82
C VAL A 9 20.05 2.62 3.63
N ALA A 10 20.20 3.51 4.61
CA ALA A 10 19.08 4.03 5.40
C ALA A 10 18.13 4.91 4.56
N ASP A 11 18.66 5.63 3.57
CA ASP A 11 17.90 6.46 2.63
C ASP A 11 17.34 5.68 1.43
N LEU A 12 17.70 4.40 1.27
CA LEU A 12 17.30 3.57 0.13
C LEU A 12 15.78 3.39 0.11
N ARG A 13 15.18 3.52 -1.08
CA ARG A 13 13.74 3.30 -1.30
C ARG A 13 13.53 2.56 -2.61
N ILE A 14 12.95 1.39 -2.53
CA ILE A 14 12.57 0.53 -3.65
C ILE A 14 11.09 0.22 -3.47
N GLU A 15 10.26 0.69 -4.40
CA GLU A 15 8.82 0.43 -4.41
C GLU A 15 8.50 -0.56 -5.53
N PHE A 16 7.97 -1.73 -5.18
CA PHE A 16 7.49 -2.72 -6.14
C PHE A 16 5.99 -2.57 -6.33
N VAL A 17 5.57 -2.30 -7.57
CA VAL A 17 4.16 -2.13 -7.91
C VAL A 17 3.62 -3.42 -8.52
N LEU A 18 2.73 -4.09 -7.80
CA LEU A 18 2.05 -5.30 -8.27
C LEU A 18 0.94 -4.92 -9.25
N THR A 19 0.98 -5.50 -10.44
CA THR A 19 -0.06 -5.31 -11.46
C THR A 19 -0.88 -6.57 -11.59
N ALA A 20 -2.14 -6.43 -12.02
CA ALA A 20 -2.94 -7.58 -12.43
C ALA A 20 -2.20 -8.35 -13.53
N HIS A 21 -2.22 -9.67 -13.47
CA HIS A 21 -1.61 -10.49 -14.50
C HIS A 21 -2.62 -10.71 -15.64
N PRO A 22 -2.37 -10.15 -16.86
CA PRO A 22 -3.38 -10.00 -17.92
C PRO A 22 -3.90 -11.32 -18.49
N THR A 23 -3.19 -12.43 -18.23
CA THR A 23 -3.51 -13.77 -18.71
C THR A 23 -3.56 -14.80 -17.58
N GLU A 24 -3.71 -14.41 -16.31
CA GLU A 24 -3.68 -15.40 -15.22
C GLU A 24 -4.99 -16.18 -15.16
N VAL A 25 -4.96 -17.24 -15.96
CA VAL A 25 -5.95 -18.29 -16.05
C VAL A 25 -5.89 -19.17 -14.79
N ALA A 26 -4.69 -19.29 -14.18
CA ALA A 26 -4.44 -20.16 -13.03
C ALA A 26 -5.17 -19.71 -11.76
N ARG A 27 -5.96 -20.61 -11.18
CA ARG A 27 -6.68 -20.38 -9.92
C ARG A 27 -5.72 -20.40 -8.72
N ARG A 28 -6.05 -19.65 -7.65
CA ARG A 28 -5.36 -19.71 -6.33
C ARG A 28 -5.10 -21.14 -5.86
N THR A 29 -6.05 -22.04 -6.12
CA THR A 29 -5.96 -23.45 -5.76
C THR A 29 -4.80 -24.19 -6.44
N LEU A 30 -4.39 -23.78 -7.65
CA LEU A 30 -3.27 -24.38 -8.36
C LEU A 30 -1.93 -23.84 -7.88
N ILE A 31 -1.85 -22.54 -7.59
CA ILE A 31 -0.63 -21.94 -7.01
C ILE A 31 -0.26 -22.64 -5.70
N LEU A 32 -1.21 -22.82 -4.78
CA LEU A 32 -0.98 -23.56 -3.54
C LEU A 32 -0.53 -25.00 -3.79
N LYS A 33 -1.05 -25.65 -4.84
CA LYS A 33 -0.60 -27.00 -5.22
C LYS A 33 0.83 -26.99 -5.75
N TYR A 34 1.20 -26.00 -6.56
CA TYR A 34 2.57 -25.89 -7.07
C TYR A 34 3.57 -25.58 -5.96
N ASP A 35 3.19 -24.75 -4.98
CA ASP A 35 4.01 -24.51 -3.78
C ASP A 35 4.22 -25.80 -2.99
N GLU A 36 3.15 -26.56 -2.72
CA GLU A 36 3.27 -27.85 -2.03
C GLU A 36 4.07 -28.89 -2.85
N MET A 37 3.94 -28.88 -4.19
CA MET A 37 4.77 -29.74 -5.05
C MET A 37 6.25 -29.34 -4.95
N SER A 38 6.55 -28.05 -4.93
CA SER A 38 7.92 -27.54 -4.75
C SER A 38 8.49 -27.95 -3.38
N ASP A 39 7.70 -27.88 -2.32
CA ASP A 39 8.09 -28.36 -0.98
C ASP A 39 8.35 -29.86 -0.97
N CYS A 40 7.48 -30.67 -1.61
CA CYS A 40 7.70 -32.10 -1.78
C CYS A 40 9.01 -32.39 -2.54
N LEU A 41 9.28 -31.67 -3.63
CA LEU A 41 10.52 -31.82 -4.40
C LEU A 41 11.75 -31.42 -3.59
N SER A 42 11.69 -30.31 -2.86
CA SER A 42 12.78 -29.87 -1.97
C SER A 42 13.05 -30.89 -0.87
N ARG A 43 12.01 -31.52 -0.30
CA ARG A 43 12.18 -32.59 0.69
C ARG A 43 12.81 -33.83 0.07
N LEU A 44 12.46 -34.20 -1.17
CA LEU A 44 13.03 -35.36 -1.87
C LEU A 44 14.51 -35.19 -2.24
N ASP A 45 15.03 -33.96 -2.26
CA ASP A 45 16.44 -33.66 -2.53
C ASP A 45 17.37 -33.97 -1.34
N HIS A 46 16.80 -34.39 -0.21
CA HIS A 46 17.56 -34.84 0.96
C HIS A 46 18.09 -36.27 0.79
N ASP A 47 19.41 -36.44 0.96
CA ASP A 47 20.11 -37.73 0.84
C ASP A 47 19.89 -38.67 2.05
N ASP A 48 19.32 -38.18 3.15
CA ASP A 48 19.18 -38.88 4.44
C ASP A 48 17.77 -39.42 4.73
N LEU A 49 16.88 -39.40 3.74
CA LEU A 49 15.50 -39.89 3.89
C LEU A 49 15.42 -41.40 4.08
N MET A 50 14.63 -41.84 5.06
CA MET A 50 14.29 -43.25 5.22
C MET A 50 13.33 -43.70 4.10
N PRO A 51 13.35 -45.00 3.70
CA PRO A 51 12.50 -45.48 2.61
C PRO A 51 11.00 -45.15 2.76
N GLY A 52 10.46 -45.23 3.99
CA GLY A 52 9.06 -44.90 4.26
C GLY A 52 8.76 -43.41 4.14
N GLU A 53 9.66 -42.54 4.60
CA GLU A 53 9.50 -41.08 4.48
C GLU A 53 9.53 -40.66 3.00
N ARG A 54 10.41 -41.28 2.21
CA ARG A 54 10.48 -41.06 0.78
C ARG A 54 9.19 -41.49 0.08
N GLU A 55 8.63 -42.64 0.45
CA GLU A 55 7.36 -43.15 -0.09
C GLU A 55 6.21 -42.20 0.23
N GLU A 56 6.09 -41.72 1.47
CA GLU A 56 5.06 -40.73 1.87
C GLU A 56 5.15 -39.43 1.06
N ILE A 57 6.36 -38.90 0.82
CA ILE A 57 6.54 -37.68 0.03
C ILE A 57 6.17 -37.91 -1.44
N VAL A 58 6.56 -39.06 -2.02
CA VAL A 58 6.22 -39.43 -3.40
C VAL A 58 4.72 -39.63 -3.57
N ASP A 59 4.04 -40.23 -2.58
CA ASP A 59 2.59 -40.40 -2.58
C ASP A 59 1.87 -39.05 -2.52
N ARG A 60 2.33 -38.13 -1.66
CA ARG A 60 1.78 -36.76 -1.61
C ARG A 60 1.99 -36.03 -2.93
N LEU A 61 3.18 -36.10 -3.51
CA LEU A 61 3.49 -35.47 -4.79
C LEU A 61 2.61 -36.02 -5.91
N SER A 62 2.41 -37.35 -5.96
CA SER A 62 1.55 -38.02 -6.93
C SER A 62 0.08 -37.58 -6.77
N LEU A 63 -0.40 -37.46 -5.53
CA LEU A 63 -1.73 -36.95 -5.24
C LEU A 63 -1.90 -35.49 -5.70
N LEU A 64 -0.93 -34.63 -5.41
CA LEU A 64 -0.96 -33.22 -5.85
C LEU A 64 -0.99 -33.10 -7.37
N ILE A 65 -0.21 -33.92 -8.08
CA ILE A 65 -0.20 -33.94 -9.56
C ILE A 65 -1.57 -34.38 -10.09
N ALA A 66 -2.15 -35.44 -9.51
CA ALA A 66 -3.49 -35.90 -9.89
C ALA A 66 -4.57 -34.84 -9.60
N GLU A 67 -4.51 -34.18 -8.44
CA GLU A 67 -5.41 -33.10 -8.09
C GLU A 67 -5.29 -31.91 -9.07
N ALA A 68 -4.07 -31.50 -9.42
CA ALA A 68 -3.85 -30.44 -10.40
C ALA A 68 -4.37 -30.84 -11.79
N TRP A 69 -4.06 -32.06 -12.25
CA TRP A 69 -4.53 -32.59 -13.54
C TRP A 69 -6.05 -32.66 -13.65
N HIS A 70 -6.74 -32.95 -12.56
CA HIS A 70 -8.21 -33.00 -12.50
C HIS A 70 -8.86 -31.69 -12.05
N THR A 71 -8.08 -30.63 -11.83
CA THR A 71 -8.59 -29.28 -11.57
C THR A 71 -8.60 -28.52 -12.88
N ASP A 72 -9.76 -27.98 -13.24
CA ASP A 72 -9.84 -27.11 -14.42
C ASP A 72 -9.02 -25.84 -14.19
N GLU A 73 -7.89 -25.77 -14.90
CA GLU A 73 -6.98 -24.64 -14.86
C GLU A 73 -7.63 -23.41 -15.46
N ILE A 74 -8.60 -23.58 -16.36
CA ILE A 74 -9.20 -22.47 -17.09
C ILE A 74 -10.29 -21.80 -16.26
N ARG A 75 -10.12 -20.48 -16.06
CA ARG A 75 -11.20 -19.60 -15.63
C ARG A 75 -12.14 -19.36 -16.82
N HIS A 76 -13.39 -19.80 -16.68
CA HIS A 76 -14.45 -19.57 -17.68
C HIS A 76 -15.02 -18.14 -17.63
N GLU A 77 -14.84 -17.46 -16.49
CA GLU A 77 -15.28 -16.08 -16.27
C GLU A 77 -14.06 -15.20 -15.99
N ARG A 78 -14.08 -13.98 -16.55
CA ARG A 78 -13.03 -12.98 -16.31
C ARG A 78 -13.08 -12.56 -14.83
N PRO A 79 -11.93 -12.52 -14.12
CA PRO A 79 -11.92 -12.08 -12.73
C PRO A 79 -12.44 -10.66 -12.59
N THR A 80 -13.07 -10.38 -11.45
CA THR A 80 -13.40 -9.00 -11.06
C THR A 80 -12.12 -8.28 -10.59
N ALA A 81 -12.12 -6.96 -10.63
CA ALA A 81 -11.00 -6.17 -10.10
C ALA A 81 -10.73 -6.44 -8.60
N VAL A 82 -11.78 -6.79 -7.85
CA VAL A 82 -11.65 -7.22 -6.45
C VAL A 82 -10.97 -8.59 -6.33
N ASP A 83 -11.24 -9.53 -7.24
CA ASP A 83 -10.56 -10.83 -7.26
C ASP A 83 -9.07 -10.70 -7.55
N GLU A 84 -8.70 -9.78 -8.45
CA GLU A 84 -7.30 -9.45 -8.73
C GLU A 84 -6.62 -8.86 -7.49
N ALA A 85 -7.27 -7.92 -6.79
CA ALA A 85 -6.72 -7.37 -5.55
C ALA A 85 -6.52 -8.45 -4.46
N LYS A 86 -7.49 -9.36 -4.30
CA LYS A 86 -7.38 -10.51 -3.38
C LYS A 86 -6.21 -11.42 -3.72
N TRP A 87 -5.87 -11.57 -5.00
CA TRP A 87 -4.67 -12.31 -5.41
C TRP A 87 -3.38 -11.59 -4.96
N GLY A 88 -3.31 -10.28 -5.14
CA GLY A 88 -2.20 -9.46 -4.62
C GLY A 88 -2.00 -9.64 -3.11
N PHE A 89 -3.09 -9.67 -2.33
CA PHE A 89 -3.03 -9.94 -0.89
C PHE A 89 -2.52 -11.36 -0.56
N ALA A 90 -2.89 -12.36 -1.36
CA ALA A 90 -2.41 -13.73 -1.18
C ALA A 90 -0.89 -13.85 -1.42
N VAL A 91 -0.34 -13.11 -2.39
CA VAL A 91 1.12 -13.04 -2.60
C VAL A 91 1.82 -12.47 -1.36
N ILE A 92 1.21 -11.47 -0.71
CA ILE A 92 1.74 -10.93 0.54
C ILE A 92 1.68 -11.97 1.64
N GLU A 93 0.51 -12.56 1.92
CA GLU A 93 0.28 -13.53 2.99
C GLU A 93 1.20 -14.76 2.89
N ASN A 94 1.33 -15.34 1.69
CA ASN A 94 2.00 -16.62 1.50
C ASN A 94 3.51 -16.50 1.26
N SER A 95 3.99 -15.34 0.80
CA SER A 95 5.39 -15.17 0.41
C SER A 95 6.04 -13.96 1.06
N LEU A 96 5.56 -12.74 0.77
CA LEU A 96 6.27 -11.53 1.18
C LEU A 96 6.25 -11.31 2.70
N TRP A 97 5.23 -11.79 3.40
CA TRP A 97 5.12 -11.66 4.86
C TRP A 97 6.28 -12.36 5.60
N GLN A 98 6.87 -13.40 5.00
CA GLN A 98 7.93 -14.22 5.58
C GLN A 98 9.27 -13.92 4.92
N ALA A 99 9.27 -13.61 3.61
CA ALA A 99 10.48 -13.27 2.87
C ALA A 99 11.05 -11.90 3.30
N LEU A 100 10.20 -10.90 3.49
CA LEU A 100 10.63 -9.54 3.80
C LEU A 100 11.47 -9.47 5.08
N PRO A 101 11.04 -10.00 6.25
CA PRO A 101 11.84 -9.88 7.46
C PRO A 101 13.16 -10.66 7.36
N LYS A 102 13.17 -11.82 6.69
CA LYS A 102 14.40 -12.60 6.43
C LYS A 102 15.40 -11.79 5.59
N PHE A 103 14.92 -11.14 4.52
CA PHE A 103 15.75 -10.26 3.71
C PHE A 103 16.30 -9.09 4.53
N LEU A 104 15.46 -8.41 5.30
CA LEU A 104 15.89 -7.26 6.12
C LEU A 104 16.89 -7.65 7.21
N ARG A 105 16.78 -8.85 7.80
CA ARG A 105 17.80 -9.40 8.70
C ARG A 105 19.13 -9.61 7.99
N SER A 106 19.12 -10.19 6.80
CA SER A 106 20.35 -10.39 6.01
C SER A 106 21.01 -9.05 5.63
N LEU A 107 20.20 -8.06 5.26
CA LEU A 107 20.65 -6.69 5.00
C LEU A 107 21.23 -6.03 6.26
N ASP A 108 20.57 -6.17 7.40
CA ASP A 108 21.00 -5.63 8.70
C ASP A 108 22.34 -6.22 9.15
N THR A 109 22.51 -7.55 9.04
CA THR A 109 23.78 -8.24 9.32
C THR A 109 24.89 -7.71 8.41
N SER A 110 24.65 -7.68 7.09
CA SER A 110 25.64 -7.21 6.12
C SER A 110 26.04 -5.74 6.36
N LEU A 111 25.06 -4.90 6.72
CA LEU A 111 25.29 -3.49 7.03
C LEU A 111 26.08 -3.31 8.33
N SER A 112 25.75 -4.10 9.35
CA SER A 112 26.44 -4.10 10.64
C SER A 112 27.88 -4.56 10.51
N GLU A 113 28.14 -5.61 9.72
CA GLU A 113 29.50 -6.08 9.45
C GLU A 113 30.34 -5.04 8.70
N ALA A 114 29.74 -4.31 7.75
CA ALA A 114 30.44 -3.32 6.94
C ALA A 114 30.62 -1.97 7.65
N THR A 115 29.71 -1.59 8.55
CA THR A 115 29.64 -0.22 9.10
C THR A 115 29.68 -0.12 10.62
N GLY A 116 29.53 -1.25 11.33
CA GLY A 116 29.36 -1.29 12.79
C GLY A 116 27.98 -0.83 13.27
N GLN A 117 27.05 -0.53 12.36
CA GLN A 117 25.69 -0.08 12.67
C GLN A 117 24.67 -0.85 11.84
N GLY A 118 23.59 -1.26 12.49
CA GLY A 118 22.45 -1.89 11.83
C GLY A 118 21.51 -0.91 11.15
N LEU A 119 20.52 -1.46 10.48
CA LEU A 119 19.42 -0.74 9.85
C LEU A 119 18.54 -0.12 10.95
N PRO A 120 18.30 1.21 10.94
CA PRO A 120 17.43 1.84 11.94
C PRO A 120 16.04 1.21 11.95
N LEU A 121 15.41 1.10 13.13
CA LEU A 121 14.17 0.34 13.35
C LEU A 121 13.01 0.74 12.42
N GLN A 122 12.86 2.05 12.20
CA GLN A 122 11.78 2.64 11.40
C GLN A 122 12.07 2.65 9.90
N VAL A 123 13.30 2.34 9.49
CA VAL A 123 13.66 2.31 8.08
C VAL A 123 13.18 1.00 7.48
N SER A 124 12.47 1.10 6.37
CA SER A 124 12.18 -0.03 5.51
C SER A 124 12.47 0.36 4.05
N PRO A 125 13.57 -0.15 3.48
CA PRO A 125 13.99 0.17 2.13
C PRO A 125 13.03 -0.35 1.05
N ILE A 126 12.17 -1.31 1.40
CA ILE A 126 11.22 -1.93 0.49
C ILE A 126 9.82 -1.39 0.77
N ARG A 127 9.09 -1.08 -0.29
CA ARG A 127 7.67 -0.72 -0.27
C ARG A 127 6.95 -1.57 -1.31
N ILE A 128 5.72 -1.94 -1.02
CA ILE A 128 4.87 -2.66 -1.96
C ILE A 128 3.65 -1.79 -2.25
N ALA A 129 3.37 -1.60 -3.54
CA ALA A 129 2.19 -0.93 -4.05
C ALA A 129 1.45 -1.84 -5.03
N SER A 130 0.23 -1.48 -5.40
CA SER A 130 -0.63 -2.26 -6.28
C SER A 130 -1.41 -1.33 -7.21
N TRP A 131 -1.67 -1.81 -8.43
CA TRP A 131 -2.62 -1.22 -9.37
C TRP A 131 -4.01 -1.89 -9.31
N MET A 132 -4.09 -3.08 -8.73
CA MET A 132 -5.32 -3.88 -8.70
C MET A 132 -6.40 -3.19 -7.86
N GLY A 133 -7.47 -2.72 -8.50
CA GLY A 133 -8.54 -1.93 -7.89
C GLY A 133 -8.33 -0.42 -7.88
N GLY A 134 -7.20 0.07 -8.39
CA GLY A 134 -6.87 1.49 -8.47
C GLY A 134 -6.65 2.00 -9.90
N ASP A 135 -6.14 1.14 -10.80
CA ASP A 135 -6.03 1.43 -12.22
C ASP A 135 -7.39 1.28 -12.93
N ARG A 136 -7.91 2.42 -13.38
CA ARG A 136 -9.20 2.54 -14.08
C ARG A 136 -9.03 3.07 -15.51
N ASP A 137 -7.80 3.25 -15.97
CA ASP A 137 -7.53 3.74 -17.31
C ASP A 137 -8.05 2.74 -18.35
N GLY A 138 -9.00 3.18 -19.18
CA GLY A 138 -9.68 2.32 -20.15
C GLY A 138 -10.50 1.16 -19.56
N ASN A 139 -10.67 1.07 -18.23
CA ASN A 139 -11.38 -0.02 -17.55
C ASN A 139 -12.57 0.50 -16.72
N PRO A 140 -13.79 0.54 -17.29
CA PRO A 140 -14.97 1.05 -16.58
C PRO A 140 -15.43 0.15 -15.42
N ASN A 141 -14.88 -1.06 -15.28
CA ASN A 141 -15.22 -1.96 -14.17
C ASN A 141 -14.51 -1.58 -12.86
N VAL A 142 -13.54 -0.66 -12.90
CA VAL A 142 -12.86 -0.15 -11.71
C VAL A 142 -13.50 1.18 -11.30
N THR A 143 -14.57 1.07 -10.52
CA THR A 143 -15.31 2.22 -9.97
C THR A 143 -14.74 2.65 -8.61
N HIS A 144 -15.18 3.81 -8.12
CA HIS A 144 -14.86 4.30 -6.78
C HIS A 144 -15.33 3.33 -5.68
N GLU A 145 -16.42 2.59 -5.90
CA GLU A 145 -16.90 1.54 -4.99
C GLU A 145 -15.91 0.37 -4.92
N VAL A 146 -15.40 -0.09 -6.06
CA VAL A 146 -14.36 -1.13 -6.12
C VAL A 146 -13.10 -0.68 -5.40
N THR A 147 -12.64 0.54 -5.66
CA THR A 147 -11.45 1.10 -4.97
C THR A 147 -11.66 1.17 -3.46
N ARG A 148 -12.85 1.61 -3.01
CA ARG A 148 -13.21 1.64 -1.58
C ARG A 148 -13.20 0.23 -0.98
N GLU A 149 -13.79 -0.74 -1.67
CA GLU A 149 -13.80 -2.14 -1.23
C GLU A 149 -12.37 -2.69 -1.12
N VAL A 150 -11.51 -2.42 -2.08
CA VAL A 150 -10.10 -2.87 -2.06
C VAL A 150 -9.32 -2.26 -0.89
N PHE A 151 -9.50 -0.97 -0.58
CA PHE A 151 -8.92 -0.37 0.63
C PHE A 151 -9.38 -1.08 1.91
N LEU A 152 -10.68 -1.34 2.03
CA LEU A 152 -11.25 -2.01 3.20
C LEU A 152 -10.75 -3.47 3.33
N LEU A 153 -10.68 -4.21 2.23
CA LEU A 153 -10.16 -5.58 2.20
C LEU A 153 -8.67 -5.62 2.57
N GLY A 154 -7.87 -4.65 2.11
CA GLY A 154 -6.47 -4.49 2.51
C GLY A 154 -6.34 -4.30 4.03
N ARG A 155 -7.18 -3.42 4.61
CA ARG A 155 -7.21 -3.21 6.07
C ARG A 155 -7.66 -4.44 6.85
N TRP A 156 -8.67 -5.16 6.34
CA TRP A 156 -9.11 -6.42 6.93
C TRP A 156 -7.98 -7.46 6.96
N MET A 157 -7.31 -7.65 5.83
CA MET A 157 -6.22 -8.62 5.70
C MET A 157 -5.00 -8.24 6.55
N ALA A 158 -4.61 -6.95 6.56
CA ALA A 158 -3.56 -6.46 7.47
C ALA A 158 -3.90 -6.80 8.92
N ALA A 159 -5.10 -6.47 9.36
CA ALA A 159 -5.53 -6.74 10.74
C ALA A 159 -5.50 -8.24 11.06
N ASP A 160 -5.95 -9.11 10.14
CA ASP A 160 -5.89 -10.56 10.33
C ASP A 160 -4.45 -11.09 10.44
N LEU A 161 -3.55 -10.66 9.55
CA LEU A 161 -2.14 -11.08 9.57
C LEU A 161 -1.42 -10.58 10.84
N TYR A 162 -1.62 -9.33 11.22
CA TYR A 162 -1.05 -8.82 12.47
C TYR A 162 -1.66 -9.51 13.69
N LEU A 163 -2.94 -9.90 13.69
CA LEU A 163 -3.50 -10.68 14.79
C LEU A 163 -2.76 -11.99 15.01
N ARG A 164 -2.33 -12.68 13.94
CA ARG A 164 -1.53 -13.91 14.03
C ARG A 164 -0.16 -13.61 14.65
N ASP A 165 0.53 -12.59 14.17
CA ASP A 165 1.83 -12.13 14.70
C ASP A 165 1.74 -11.74 16.19
N ILE A 166 0.76 -10.91 16.56
CA ILE A 166 0.56 -10.43 17.93
C ILE A 166 0.19 -11.60 18.87
N GLN A 167 -0.58 -12.58 18.41
CA GLN A 167 -0.88 -13.77 19.21
C GLN A 167 0.37 -14.58 19.53
N ALA A 168 1.25 -14.79 18.54
CA ALA A 168 2.54 -15.46 18.75
C ALA A 168 3.42 -14.67 19.72
N LEU A 169 3.56 -13.35 19.52
CA LEU A 169 4.32 -12.48 20.41
C LEU A 169 3.79 -12.50 21.85
N ARG A 170 2.48 -12.54 22.05
CA ARG A 170 1.89 -12.64 23.39
C ARG A 170 2.24 -13.96 24.08
N ALA A 171 2.35 -15.06 23.34
CA ALA A 171 2.77 -16.33 23.91
C ALA A 171 4.22 -16.25 24.42
N GLU A 172 5.11 -15.62 23.64
CA GLU A 172 6.55 -15.57 23.90
C GLU A 172 6.98 -14.48 24.90
N LEU A 173 6.46 -13.25 24.79
CA LEU A 173 6.91 -12.09 25.57
C LEU A 173 6.35 -12.07 27.01
N SER A 174 6.68 -13.09 27.79
CA SER A 174 6.24 -13.30 29.19
C SER A 174 7.09 -12.60 30.25
N MET A 175 8.11 -11.84 29.84
CA MET A 175 9.08 -11.22 30.73
C MET A 175 8.43 -10.20 31.68
N TRP A 176 8.82 -10.22 32.95
CA TRP A 176 8.31 -9.30 33.97
C TRP A 176 9.15 -8.01 34.11
N GLN A 177 10.43 -8.06 33.71
CA GLN A 177 11.33 -6.92 33.76
C GLN A 177 11.07 -5.99 32.58
N ALA A 178 10.78 -4.72 32.87
CA ALA A 178 10.44 -3.71 31.87
C ALA A 178 10.93 -2.34 32.31
N SER A 179 11.13 -1.46 31.33
CA SER A 179 11.45 -0.05 31.51
C SER A 179 10.37 0.70 32.29
N ASP A 180 10.74 1.84 32.86
CA ASP A 180 9.79 2.73 33.54
C ASP A 180 8.72 3.27 32.57
N GLU A 181 9.09 3.52 31.31
CA GLU A 181 8.15 3.96 30.27
C GLU A 181 7.05 2.92 30.02
N LEU A 182 7.43 1.66 29.80
CA LEU A 182 6.46 0.60 29.55
C LEU A 182 5.60 0.33 30.80
N ARG A 183 6.17 0.42 32.01
CA ARG A 183 5.41 0.32 33.27
C ARG A 183 4.43 1.46 33.46
N ALA A 184 4.73 2.67 33.00
CA ALA A 184 3.80 3.79 33.06
C ALA A 184 2.56 3.54 32.18
N GLU A 185 2.72 2.85 31.04
CA GLU A 185 1.62 2.52 30.13
C GLU A 185 0.66 1.47 30.71
N VAL A 186 1.19 0.44 31.37
CA VAL A 186 0.37 -0.72 31.81
C VAL A 186 0.13 -0.80 33.32
N GLY A 187 0.77 0.06 34.11
CA GLY A 187 0.72 0.05 35.57
C GLY A 187 1.44 -1.15 36.19
N ASP A 188 0.94 -1.63 37.34
CA ASP A 188 1.56 -2.69 38.16
C ASP A 188 1.29 -4.12 37.61
N SER A 189 1.46 -4.31 36.30
CA SER A 189 1.31 -5.61 35.65
C SER A 189 2.56 -6.46 35.83
N ARG A 190 2.37 -7.74 36.22
CA ARG A 190 3.46 -8.74 36.28
C ARG A 190 3.93 -9.21 34.91
N GLU A 191 3.13 -9.00 33.87
CA GLU A 191 3.43 -9.37 32.49
C GLU A 191 3.20 -8.14 31.58
N PRO A 192 4.06 -7.12 31.71
CA PRO A 192 3.76 -5.80 31.17
C PRO A 192 3.74 -5.78 29.63
N TYR A 193 4.62 -6.53 28.94
CA TYR A 193 4.59 -6.68 27.47
C TYR A 193 3.32 -7.36 26.97
N ARG A 194 2.85 -8.42 27.65
CA ARG A 194 1.60 -9.11 27.29
C ARG A 194 0.38 -8.21 27.41
N GLN A 195 0.40 -7.26 28.34
CA GLN A 195 -0.67 -6.30 28.56
C GLN A 195 -0.73 -5.28 27.41
N VAL A 196 0.40 -4.69 27.02
CA VAL A 196 0.49 -3.81 25.83
C VAL A 196 -0.03 -4.53 24.59
N LEU A 197 0.46 -5.75 24.34
CA LEU A 197 0.05 -6.54 23.19
C LEU A 197 -1.42 -6.99 23.26
N ALA A 198 -1.99 -7.15 24.45
CA ALA A 198 -3.41 -7.48 24.61
C ALA A 198 -4.31 -6.32 24.17
N GLN A 199 -3.94 -5.09 24.54
CA GLN A 199 -4.65 -3.87 24.12
C GLN A 199 -4.56 -3.70 22.60
N LEU A 200 -3.36 -3.87 22.02
CA LEU A 200 -3.18 -3.81 20.57
C LEU A 200 -4.00 -4.90 19.86
N ARG A 201 -4.02 -6.13 20.39
CA ARG A 201 -4.86 -7.22 19.86
C ARG A 201 -6.34 -6.86 19.85
N GLU A 202 -6.86 -6.24 20.91
CA GLU A 202 -8.26 -5.83 20.97
C GLU A 202 -8.59 -4.80 19.88
N ARG A 203 -7.73 -3.80 19.70
CA ARG A 203 -7.90 -2.79 18.63
C ARG A 203 -7.81 -3.41 17.24
N LEU A 204 -6.91 -4.38 17.02
CA LEU A 204 -6.82 -5.13 15.76
C LEU A 204 -8.10 -5.92 15.48
N ILE A 205 -8.71 -6.58 16.47
CA ILE A 205 -10.00 -7.27 16.32
C ILE A 205 -11.08 -6.27 15.90
N LYS A 206 -11.20 -5.14 16.60
CA LYS A 206 -12.17 -4.08 16.24
C LYS A 206 -11.96 -3.58 14.81
N THR A 207 -10.70 -3.38 14.41
CA THR A 207 -10.35 -2.92 13.05
C THR A 207 -10.75 -3.94 11.99
N ARG A 208 -10.48 -5.24 12.23
CA ARG A 208 -10.87 -6.32 11.32
C ARG A 208 -12.39 -6.40 11.20
N ASP A 209 -13.10 -6.43 12.32
CA ASP A 209 -14.56 -6.57 12.36
C ASP A 209 -15.25 -5.35 11.73
N TRP A 210 -14.72 -4.14 11.96
CA TRP A 210 -15.16 -2.91 11.30
C TRP A 210 -14.98 -2.98 9.78
N ALA A 211 -13.80 -3.42 9.31
CA ALA A 211 -13.53 -3.53 7.88
C ALA A 211 -14.43 -4.59 7.23
N GLU A 212 -14.67 -5.72 7.89
CA GLU A 212 -15.57 -6.77 7.41
C GLU A 212 -17.02 -6.28 7.28
N ALA A 213 -17.55 -5.63 8.32
CA ALA A 213 -18.89 -5.04 8.29
C ALA A 213 -19.01 -3.96 7.20
N SER A 214 -17.98 -3.11 7.06
CA SER A 214 -17.94 -2.04 6.05
C SER A 214 -17.99 -2.59 4.62
N VAL A 215 -17.24 -3.66 4.33
CA VAL A 215 -17.29 -4.34 3.01
C VAL A 215 -18.67 -4.92 2.72
N LYS A 216 -19.36 -5.45 3.73
CA LYS A 216 -20.73 -5.99 3.59
C LYS A 216 -21.81 -4.91 3.51
N GLY A 217 -21.47 -3.64 3.69
CA GLY A 217 -22.44 -2.54 3.79
C GLY A 217 -23.27 -2.59 5.08
N GLU A 218 -22.78 -3.28 6.10
CA GLU A 218 -23.42 -3.39 7.42
C GLU A 218 -23.00 -2.22 8.32
N PRO A 219 -23.76 -1.91 9.39
CA PRO A 219 -23.34 -0.93 10.39
C PRO A 219 -22.00 -1.32 11.01
N ALA A 220 -20.99 -0.47 10.84
CA ALA A 220 -19.64 -0.70 11.35
C ALA A 220 -19.29 0.34 12.42
N ASP A 221 -18.89 -0.11 13.60
CA ASP A 221 -18.41 0.75 14.69
C ASP A 221 -16.92 1.05 14.46
N ASP A 222 -16.60 2.31 14.22
CA ASP A 222 -15.23 2.79 14.04
C ASP A 222 -14.55 3.16 15.37
N SER A 223 -15.23 2.99 16.50
CA SER A 223 -14.68 3.34 17.81
C SER A 223 -13.52 2.41 18.22
N GLY A 224 -12.35 3.02 18.44
CA GLY A 224 -11.16 2.31 18.92
C GLY A 224 -10.46 1.43 17.87
N ILE A 225 -10.77 1.59 16.58
CA ILE A 225 -10.00 0.97 15.50
C ILE A 225 -8.57 1.54 15.45
N LEU A 226 -7.69 0.84 14.73
CA LEU A 226 -6.39 1.34 14.32
C LEU A 226 -6.56 2.05 12.97
N PHE A 227 -6.15 3.31 12.87
CA PHE A 227 -6.28 4.08 11.64
C PHE A 227 -4.92 4.53 11.11
N GLU A 228 -4.11 5.15 11.97
CA GLU A 228 -2.76 5.58 11.62
C GLU A 228 -1.75 4.47 11.85
N ASN A 229 -0.71 4.36 11.02
CA ASN A 229 0.27 3.29 11.17
C ASN A 229 1.02 3.37 12.51
N GLU A 230 1.14 4.56 13.09
CA GLU A 230 1.71 4.79 14.43
C GLU A 230 0.89 4.10 15.53
N ASP A 231 -0.42 3.94 15.37
CA ASP A 231 -1.26 3.16 16.30
C ASP A 231 -0.81 1.70 16.39
N LEU A 232 -0.20 1.17 15.32
CA LEU A 232 0.34 -0.19 15.24
C LEU A 232 1.81 -0.23 15.67
N THR A 233 2.66 0.66 15.14
CA THR A 233 4.11 0.62 15.39
C THR A 233 4.46 1.10 16.79
N GLY A 234 3.77 2.11 17.34
CA GLY A 234 4.07 2.70 18.64
C GLY A 234 4.14 1.68 19.79
N PRO A 235 3.09 0.86 20.00
CA PRO A 235 3.11 -0.18 21.04
C PRO A 235 4.19 -1.25 20.83
N LEU A 236 4.50 -1.60 19.57
CA LEU A 236 5.57 -2.57 19.25
C LEU A 236 6.96 -1.99 19.53
N GLU A 237 7.19 -0.73 19.15
CA GLU A 237 8.43 0.00 19.41
C GLU A 237 8.65 0.26 20.90
N LEU A 238 7.59 0.50 21.67
CA LEU A 238 7.64 0.58 23.14
C LEU A 238 8.14 -0.73 23.74
N CYS A 239 7.58 -1.88 23.31
CA CYS A 239 8.07 -3.19 23.73
C CYS A 239 9.54 -3.39 23.35
N TYR A 240 9.93 -3.01 22.13
CA TYR A 240 11.31 -3.14 21.65
C TYR A 240 12.29 -2.33 22.49
N ARG A 241 12.03 -1.03 22.69
CA ARG A 241 12.87 -0.14 23.52
C ARG A 241 13.01 -0.67 24.94
N SER A 242 11.92 -1.11 25.56
CA SER A 242 11.94 -1.68 26.91
C SER A 242 12.80 -2.95 27.01
N LEU A 243 12.72 -3.85 26.02
CA LEU A 243 13.57 -5.06 26.00
C LEU A 243 15.05 -4.70 25.85
N MET A 244 15.37 -3.73 24.98
CA MET A 244 16.74 -3.24 24.80
C MET A 244 17.30 -2.65 26.11
N GLU A 245 16.53 -1.79 26.79
CA GLU A 245 16.92 -1.19 28.07
C GLU A 245 17.12 -2.23 29.19
N CYS A 246 16.37 -3.33 29.16
CA CYS A 246 16.52 -4.43 30.11
C CYS A 246 17.66 -5.39 29.77
N GLY A 247 18.42 -5.15 28.69
CA GLY A 247 19.49 -6.05 28.23
C GLY A 247 18.99 -7.34 27.58
N LEU A 248 17.74 -7.35 27.09
CA LEU A 248 17.08 -8.51 26.47
C LEU A 248 17.13 -8.42 24.93
N GLU A 249 18.28 -8.01 24.38
CA GLU A 249 18.48 -7.73 22.95
C GLU A 249 18.17 -8.93 22.05
N ALA A 250 18.54 -10.14 22.47
CA ALA A 250 18.27 -11.36 21.72
C ALA A 250 16.77 -11.63 21.53
N ILE A 251 15.95 -11.22 22.51
CA ILE A 251 14.49 -11.34 22.43
C ILE A 251 13.92 -10.21 21.57
N ALA A 252 14.39 -8.98 21.77
CA ALA A 252 13.96 -7.80 21.00
C ALA A 252 14.18 -7.98 19.49
N ASN A 253 15.34 -8.52 19.12
CA ASN A 253 15.73 -8.79 17.73
C ASN A 253 15.16 -10.10 17.17
N GLY A 254 14.27 -10.77 17.90
CA GLY A 254 13.56 -11.98 17.49
C GLY A 254 12.30 -11.68 16.66
N PRO A 255 11.18 -12.39 16.90
CA PRO A 255 9.92 -12.17 16.18
C PRO A 255 9.34 -10.76 16.33
N LEU A 256 9.64 -10.05 17.42
CA LEU A 256 9.18 -8.67 17.63
C LEU A 256 9.73 -7.74 16.53
N LEU A 257 11.03 -7.85 16.24
CA LEU A 257 11.65 -7.08 15.17
C LEU A 257 11.02 -7.41 13.81
N ASP A 258 10.70 -8.67 13.53
CA ASP A 258 10.01 -9.04 12.27
C ASP A 258 8.67 -8.34 12.12
N THR A 259 7.84 -8.35 13.18
CA THR A 259 6.54 -7.68 13.17
C THR A 259 6.70 -6.17 13.04
N ILE A 260 7.70 -5.56 13.66
CA ILE A 260 8.01 -4.12 13.48
C ILE A 260 8.40 -3.83 12.02
N ARG A 261 9.25 -4.66 11.42
CA ARG A 261 9.65 -4.50 10.00
C ARG A 261 8.46 -4.65 9.06
N ARG A 262 7.54 -5.58 9.33
CA ARG A 262 6.26 -5.73 8.61
C ARG A 262 5.40 -4.49 8.77
N ALA A 263 5.23 -3.99 10.00
CA ALA A 263 4.44 -2.79 10.30
C ALA A 263 4.98 -1.54 9.59
N HIS A 264 6.30 -1.39 9.47
CA HIS A 264 6.92 -0.30 8.71
C HIS A 264 6.90 -0.48 7.19
N THR A 265 6.57 -1.67 6.70
CA THR A 265 6.60 -1.99 5.25
C THR A 265 5.22 -2.10 4.64
N PHE A 266 4.38 -2.95 5.23
CA PHE A 266 3.01 -3.21 4.79
C PHE A 266 2.01 -2.27 5.49
N GLY A 267 2.24 -2.00 6.77
CA GLY A 267 1.37 -1.17 7.59
C GLY A 267 -0.08 -1.64 7.67
N LEU A 268 -0.96 -0.80 8.22
CA LEU A 268 -2.40 -1.06 8.33
C LEU A 268 -3.15 -1.16 6.99
N PRO A 269 -2.71 -0.56 5.87
CA PRO A 269 -3.32 -0.76 4.55
C PRO A 269 -2.94 -2.08 3.88
N LEU A 270 -1.96 -2.82 4.42
CA LEU A 270 -1.26 -3.97 3.82
C LEU A 270 -0.40 -3.63 2.60
N ILE A 271 -0.97 -2.91 1.64
CA ILE A 271 -0.34 -2.52 0.39
C ILE A 271 -0.82 -1.12 0.01
N ARG A 272 0.07 -0.33 -0.59
CA ARG A 272 -0.30 0.97 -1.16
C ARG A 272 -1.10 0.77 -2.42
N LEU A 273 -2.13 1.59 -2.64
CA LEU A 273 -2.87 1.57 -3.89
C LEU A 273 -2.49 2.79 -4.74
N ASP A 274 -1.98 2.54 -5.94
CA ASP A 274 -1.86 3.57 -6.97
C ASP A 274 -3.22 3.79 -7.61
N ILE A 275 -3.53 5.04 -7.96
CA ILE A 275 -4.73 5.39 -8.71
C ILE A 275 -4.29 5.87 -10.08
N ARG A 276 -4.84 5.31 -11.15
CA ARG A 276 -4.47 5.70 -12.52
C ARG A 276 -5.70 6.07 -13.32
N GLN A 277 -5.70 7.24 -13.95
CA GLN A 277 -6.79 7.71 -14.81
C GLN A 277 -6.25 8.58 -15.96
N GLU A 278 -6.92 8.60 -17.10
CA GLU A 278 -6.55 9.42 -18.25
C GLU A 278 -6.75 10.93 -17.98
N ALA A 279 -5.82 11.77 -18.47
CA ALA A 279 -5.83 13.22 -18.27
C ALA A 279 -7.14 13.91 -18.72
N SER A 280 -7.73 13.43 -19.81
CA SER A 280 -8.97 13.97 -20.39
C SER A 280 -10.13 13.96 -19.41
N ARG A 281 -10.27 12.92 -18.57
CA ARG A 281 -11.34 12.79 -17.57
C ARG A 281 -11.25 13.86 -16.50
N HIS A 282 -10.05 14.22 -16.08
CA HIS A 282 -9.85 15.30 -15.10
C HIS A 282 -10.19 16.65 -15.71
N ALA A 283 -9.77 16.88 -16.96
CA ALA A 283 -10.10 18.12 -17.69
C ALA A 283 -11.61 18.27 -17.91
N GLU A 284 -12.31 17.18 -18.25
CA GLU A 284 -13.78 17.13 -18.38
C GLU A 284 -14.48 17.44 -17.05
N ALA A 285 -14.00 16.87 -15.93
CA ALA A 285 -14.55 17.12 -14.60
C ALA A 285 -14.41 18.59 -14.18
N VAL A 286 -13.22 19.18 -14.39
CA VAL A 286 -12.99 20.61 -14.13
C VAL A 286 -13.84 21.47 -15.07
N ALA A 287 -13.97 21.10 -16.34
CA ALA A 287 -14.74 21.86 -17.32
C ALA A 287 -16.23 21.89 -17.00
N GLU A 288 -16.82 20.75 -16.65
CA GLU A 288 -18.24 20.69 -16.30
C GLU A 288 -18.54 21.53 -15.05
N MET A 289 -17.63 21.51 -14.07
CA MET A 289 -17.71 22.35 -12.87
C MET A 289 -17.60 23.84 -13.20
N VAL A 290 -16.63 24.24 -14.02
CA VAL A 290 -16.41 25.64 -14.46
C VAL A 290 -17.63 26.17 -15.22
N ASN A 291 -18.19 25.36 -16.12
CA ASN A 291 -19.39 25.71 -16.89
C ASN A 291 -20.62 25.86 -15.99
N TYR A 292 -20.84 24.93 -15.05
CA TYR A 292 -21.94 25.02 -14.08
C TYR A 292 -21.87 26.29 -13.23
N LEU A 293 -20.67 26.71 -12.85
CA LEU A 293 -20.44 27.95 -12.09
C LEU A 293 -20.55 29.23 -12.93
N GLY A 294 -20.73 29.12 -14.26
CA GLY A 294 -20.77 30.25 -15.18
C GLY A 294 -19.42 30.97 -15.32
N LEU A 295 -18.31 30.26 -15.10
CA LEU A 295 -16.95 30.82 -15.13
C LEU A 295 -16.31 30.76 -16.53
N GLY A 296 -16.89 30.00 -17.46
CA GLY A 296 -16.45 29.92 -18.85
C GLY A 296 -16.47 28.48 -19.39
N ASP A 297 -15.71 28.26 -20.45
CA ASP A 297 -15.49 26.95 -21.06
C ASP A 297 -14.01 26.56 -20.93
N TYR A 298 -13.70 25.77 -19.90
CA TYR A 298 -12.34 25.38 -19.55
C TYR A 298 -11.60 24.67 -20.69
N LEU A 299 -12.32 23.90 -21.51
CA LEU A 299 -11.70 23.12 -22.59
C LEU A 299 -11.26 23.99 -23.76
N SER A 300 -11.88 25.16 -23.98
CA SER A 300 -11.43 26.10 -25.02
C SER A 300 -10.34 27.08 -24.57
N TRP A 301 -10.00 27.11 -23.27
CA TRP A 301 -8.92 27.93 -22.75
C TRP A 301 -7.55 27.46 -23.22
N SER A 302 -6.65 28.42 -23.44
CA SER A 302 -5.22 28.16 -23.64
C SER A 302 -4.59 27.55 -22.38
N GLU A 303 -3.44 26.91 -22.55
CA GLU A 303 -2.71 26.30 -21.44
C GLU A 303 -2.35 27.34 -20.34
N GLN A 304 -1.97 28.56 -20.73
CA GLN A 304 -1.70 29.64 -19.77
C GLN A 304 -2.95 30.05 -18.99
N GLU A 305 -4.11 30.12 -19.65
CA GLU A 305 -5.38 30.45 -19.00
C GLU A 305 -5.81 29.35 -18.02
N ARG A 306 -5.66 28.07 -18.41
CA ARG A 306 -5.92 26.92 -17.52
C ARG A 306 -5.02 26.95 -16.29
N GLN A 307 -3.71 27.10 -16.46
CA GLN A 307 -2.78 27.19 -15.33
C GLN A 307 -3.12 28.38 -14.41
N ALA A 308 -3.39 29.56 -14.98
CA ALA A 308 -3.74 30.75 -14.20
C ALA A 308 -5.02 30.53 -13.36
N PHE A 309 -6.04 29.89 -13.93
CA PHE A 309 -7.25 29.51 -13.22
C PHE A 309 -6.95 28.50 -12.10
N LEU A 310 -6.29 27.39 -12.42
CA LEU A 310 -6.00 26.32 -11.46
C LEU A 310 -5.18 26.84 -10.28
N VAL A 311 -4.11 27.60 -10.54
CA VAL A 311 -3.26 28.17 -9.47
C VAL A 311 -4.03 29.17 -8.62
N LYS A 312 -4.90 29.99 -9.22
CA LYS A 312 -5.76 30.92 -8.48
C LYS A 312 -6.68 30.15 -7.54
N GLU A 313 -7.36 29.12 -8.05
CA GLU A 313 -8.27 28.32 -7.24
C GLU A 313 -7.51 27.54 -6.17
N LEU A 314 -6.35 26.94 -6.49
CA LEU A 314 -5.45 26.21 -5.59
C LEU A 314 -4.93 27.06 -4.41
N LYS A 315 -4.68 28.37 -4.64
CA LYS A 315 -4.36 29.34 -3.59
C LYS A 315 -5.59 29.81 -2.80
N GLY A 316 -6.77 29.71 -3.41
CA GLY A 316 -8.05 30.08 -2.80
C GLY A 316 -8.43 29.17 -1.63
N ARG A 317 -9.28 29.69 -0.74
CA ARG A 317 -9.88 28.95 0.38
C ARG A 317 -11.38 28.71 0.21
N ARG A 318 -11.95 29.20 -0.89
CA ARG A 318 -13.38 29.06 -1.20
C ARG A 318 -13.58 27.68 -1.85
N PRO A 319 -14.52 26.86 -1.36
CA PRO A 319 -14.89 25.63 -2.05
C PRO A 319 -15.42 25.91 -3.45
N LEU A 320 -14.96 25.12 -4.42
CA LEU A 320 -15.32 25.22 -5.83
C LEU A 320 -16.43 24.23 -6.19
N VAL A 321 -16.43 23.02 -5.62
CA VAL A 321 -17.46 22.01 -5.89
C VAL A 321 -18.81 22.42 -5.25
N PRO A 322 -19.87 22.65 -6.05
CA PRO A 322 -21.16 23.05 -5.52
C PRO A 322 -21.90 21.87 -4.86
N ARG A 323 -22.40 22.08 -3.63
CA ARG A 323 -23.04 21.02 -2.81
C ARG A 323 -24.25 20.33 -3.44
N ASN A 324 -25.01 21.04 -4.27
CA ASN A 324 -26.25 20.54 -4.89
C ASN A 324 -26.10 20.34 -6.41
N TRP A 325 -24.86 20.30 -6.91
CA TRP A 325 -24.61 20.03 -8.32
C TRP A 325 -24.81 18.55 -8.64
N GLN A 326 -25.45 18.27 -9.77
CA GLN A 326 -25.62 16.92 -10.31
C GLN A 326 -24.73 16.78 -11.53
N PRO A 327 -23.48 16.32 -11.36
CA PRO A 327 -22.58 16.09 -12.49
C PRO A 327 -23.06 14.92 -13.35
N SER A 328 -22.58 14.90 -14.60
CA SER A 328 -22.66 13.73 -15.47
C SER A 328 -22.05 12.49 -14.81
N GLU A 329 -22.44 11.30 -15.26
CA GLU A 329 -21.96 10.03 -14.68
C GLU A 329 -20.42 9.88 -14.73
N PRO A 330 -19.72 10.18 -15.84
CA PRO A 330 -18.25 10.13 -15.87
C PRO A 330 -17.60 11.12 -14.90
N VAL A 331 -18.13 12.34 -14.77
CA VAL A 331 -17.58 13.35 -13.85
C VAL A 331 -17.86 12.98 -12.40
N ARG A 332 -19.03 12.41 -12.10
CA ARG A 332 -19.36 11.88 -10.78
C ARG A 332 -18.36 10.80 -10.35
N GLU A 333 -17.99 9.91 -11.25
CA GLU A 333 -17.02 8.85 -10.99
C GLU A 333 -15.63 9.41 -10.64
N VAL A 334 -15.17 10.43 -11.36
CA VAL A 334 -13.89 11.12 -11.06
C VAL A 334 -13.94 11.78 -9.67
N LEU A 335 -15.02 12.48 -9.35
CA LEU A 335 -15.18 13.17 -8.05
C LEU A 335 -15.27 12.17 -6.90
N ALA A 336 -16.12 11.14 -7.03
CA ALA A 336 -16.30 10.11 -6.01
C ALA A 336 -15.00 9.31 -5.77
N THR A 337 -14.19 9.11 -6.81
CA THR A 337 -12.85 8.53 -6.68
C THR A 337 -11.94 9.43 -5.85
N CYS A 338 -11.91 10.73 -6.14
CA CYS A 338 -11.10 11.68 -5.37
C CYS A 338 -11.54 11.71 -3.90
N GLU A 339 -12.84 11.59 -3.60
CA GLU A 339 -13.37 11.48 -2.23
C GLU A 339 -12.90 10.21 -1.52
N VAL A 340 -12.92 9.06 -2.19
CA VAL A 340 -12.40 7.80 -1.64
C VAL A 340 -10.91 7.94 -1.30
N VAL A 341 -10.14 8.54 -2.20
CA VAL A 341 -8.68 8.76 -2.05
C VAL A 341 -8.38 9.75 -0.93
N ALA A 342 -9.10 10.87 -0.86
CA ALA A 342 -8.93 11.89 0.18
C ALA A 342 -9.28 11.38 1.59
N GLY A 343 -10.12 10.35 1.70
CA GLY A 343 -10.46 9.70 2.96
C GLY A 343 -9.41 8.70 3.48
N GLN A 344 -8.33 8.44 2.73
CA GLN A 344 -7.28 7.49 3.15
C GLN A 344 -6.08 8.16 3.82
N THR A 345 -5.32 7.37 4.57
CA THR A 345 -4.04 7.82 5.14
C THR A 345 -2.94 7.85 4.06
N PRO A 346 -1.86 8.63 4.26
CA PRO A 346 -0.73 8.65 3.34
C PRO A 346 -0.10 7.26 3.09
N GLU A 347 -0.13 6.37 4.09
CA GLU A 347 0.43 5.03 3.99
C GLU A 347 -0.39 4.10 3.08
N ALA A 348 -1.67 4.39 2.89
CA ALA A 348 -2.55 3.61 2.01
C ALA A 348 -2.39 4.02 0.54
N LEU A 349 -1.87 5.22 0.29
CA LEU A 349 -1.80 5.81 -1.03
C LEU A 349 -0.41 5.64 -1.64
N GLY A 350 -0.41 5.12 -2.87
CA GLY A 350 0.78 5.06 -3.71
C GLY A 350 0.97 6.37 -4.49
N SER A 351 0.93 6.26 -5.81
CA SER A 351 0.97 7.37 -6.76
C SER A 351 -0.40 7.59 -7.41
N TYR A 352 -0.76 8.84 -7.70
CA TYR A 352 -1.87 9.17 -8.59
C TYR A 352 -1.30 9.40 -9.98
N VAL A 353 -1.35 8.36 -10.81
CA VAL A 353 -0.82 8.34 -12.17
C VAL A 353 -1.83 8.97 -13.15
N ILE A 354 -1.34 9.85 -14.01
CA ILE A 354 -2.13 10.50 -15.06
C ILE A 354 -1.67 9.96 -16.41
N SER A 355 -2.45 9.06 -17.00
CA SER A 355 -2.18 8.54 -18.35
C SER A 355 -2.41 9.62 -19.41
N MET A 356 -1.72 9.50 -20.54
CA MET A 356 -1.81 10.47 -21.64
C MET A 356 -1.53 11.91 -21.18
N ALA A 357 -0.67 12.09 -20.17
CA ALA A 357 -0.29 13.40 -19.68
C ALA A 357 0.61 14.11 -20.70
N SER A 358 0.35 15.39 -20.94
CA SER A 358 1.10 16.18 -21.92
C SER A 358 1.42 17.60 -21.46
N LYS A 359 0.61 18.19 -20.58
CA LYS A 359 0.72 19.60 -20.15
C LYS A 359 0.75 19.76 -18.63
N PRO A 360 1.30 20.88 -18.11
CA PRO A 360 1.26 21.19 -16.67
C PRO A 360 -0.16 21.21 -16.08
N SER A 361 -1.15 21.69 -16.84
CA SER A 361 -2.54 21.71 -16.40
C SER A 361 -3.10 20.32 -16.08
N ASP A 362 -2.61 19.25 -16.73
CA ASP A 362 -3.04 17.87 -16.45
C ASP A 362 -2.75 17.49 -14.99
N VAL A 363 -1.54 17.80 -14.52
CA VAL A 363 -1.13 17.59 -13.11
C VAL A 363 -1.93 18.48 -12.16
N LEU A 364 -2.09 19.75 -12.49
CA LEU A 364 -2.80 20.71 -11.64
C LEU A 364 -4.31 20.43 -11.53
N ASN A 365 -4.93 19.85 -12.57
CA ASN A 365 -6.34 19.42 -12.53
C ASN A 365 -6.56 18.39 -11.42
N VAL A 366 -5.72 17.34 -11.37
CA VAL A 366 -5.82 16.29 -10.36
C VAL A 366 -5.62 16.86 -8.95
N ILE A 367 -4.61 17.71 -8.77
CA ILE A 367 -4.34 18.32 -7.45
C ILE A 367 -5.54 19.16 -6.98
N LEU A 368 -6.16 19.92 -7.89
CA LEU A 368 -7.37 20.68 -7.58
C LEU A 368 -8.52 19.76 -7.16
N LEU A 369 -8.79 18.71 -7.93
CA LEU A 369 -9.88 17.77 -7.64
C LEU A 369 -9.68 17.04 -6.31
N LEU A 370 -8.46 16.57 -6.01
CA LEU A 370 -8.13 15.95 -4.73
C LEU A 370 -8.31 16.92 -3.55
N ARG A 371 -7.88 18.17 -3.72
CA ARG A 371 -8.08 19.20 -2.69
C ARG A 371 -9.56 19.47 -2.44
N GLU A 372 -10.36 19.61 -3.49
CA GLU A 372 -11.81 19.81 -3.36
C GLU A 372 -12.51 18.62 -2.72
N ALA A 373 -11.99 17.41 -2.90
CA ALA A 373 -12.45 16.19 -2.23
C ALA A 373 -12.02 16.09 -0.75
N GLY A 374 -11.25 17.06 -0.24
CA GLY A 374 -10.86 17.13 1.17
C GLY A 374 -9.47 16.58 1.48
N MET A 375 -8.62 16.34 0.48
CA MET A 375 -7.24 15.88 0.70
C MET A 375 -6.46 16.89 1.56
N THR A 376 -5.86 16.43 2.65
CA THR A 376 -5.18 17.28 3.66
C THR A 376 -3.66 17.28 3.57
N PHE A 377 -3.08 16.40 2.75
CA PHE A 377 -1.63 16.27 2.54
C PHE A 377 -1.29 16.22 1.04
N PRO A 378 -0.05 16.55 0.63
CA PRO A 378 0.33 16.49 -0.77
C PRO A 378 0.36 15.04 -1.28
N MET A 379 -0.47 14.75 -2.28
CA MET A 379 -0.49 13.47 -2.98
C MET A 379 0.60 13.44 -4.04
N ARG A 380 1.23 12.27 -4.26
CA ARG A 380 2.18 12.07 -5.36
C ARG A 380 1.42 12.00 -6.68
N VAL A 381 1.28 13.13 -7.37
CA VAL A 381 0.67 13.18 -8.70
C VAL A 381 1.76 12.99 -9.76
N VAL A 382 1.61 11.94 -10.56
CA VAL A 382 2.64 11.39 -11.44
C VAL A 382 2.17 11.46 -12.89
N PRO A 383 2.70 12.37 -13.71
CA PRO A 383 2.43 12.34 -15.15
C PRO A 383 3.08 11.10 -15.76
N LEU A 384 2.30 10.39 -16.56
CA LEU A 384 2.76 9.26 -17.36
C LEU A 384 2.86 9.72 -18.83
N PHE A 385 4.09 9.73 -19.34
CA PHE A 385 4.39 10.06 -20.74
C PHE A 385 4.52 8.75 -21.54
N GLU A 386 3.55 8.48 -22.41
CA GLU A 386 3.42 7.20 -23.13
C GLU A 386 3.66 7.31 -24.63
N THR A 387 3.33 8.44 -25.26
CA THR A 387 3.55 8.60 -26.71
C THR A 387 4.95 9.15 -27.00
N LEU A 388 5.44 8.91 -28.22
CA LEU A 388 6.75 9.43 -28.64
C LEU A 388 6.82 10.97 -28.57
N ASP A 389 5.72 11.64 -28.91
CA ASP A 389 5.66 13.11 -28.88
C ASP A 389 5.59 13.62 -27.44
N ASP A 390 4.87 12.93 -26.56
CA ASP A 390 4.83 13.25 -25.13
C ASP A 390 6.20 13.05 -24.48
N LEU A 391 6.92 11.97 -24.81
CA LEU A 391 8.28 11.73 -24.31
C LEU A 391 9.27 12.79 -24.76
N LYS A 392 9.14 13.29 -26.00
CA LYS A 392 9.97 14.41 -26.49
C LYS A 392 9.61 15.73 -25.80
N GLY A 393 8.32 15.96 -25.52
CA GLY A 393 7.82 17.17 -24.87
C GLY A 393 7.91 17.16 -23.35
N ALA A 394 8.17 16.00 -22.72
CA ALA A 394 8.18 15.84 -21.27
C ALA A 394 9.15 16.79 -20.55
N PRO A 395 10.40 17.02 -21.00
CA PRO A 395 11.30 17.97 -20.34
C PRO A 395 10.74 19.40 -20.29
N ASP A 396 10.17 19.87 -21.41
CA ASP A 396 9.60 21.22 -21.51
C ASP A 396 8.34 21.35 -20.66
N SER A 397 7.48 20.32 -20.67
CA SER A 397 6.26 20.27 -19.86
C SER A 397 6.58 20.30 -18.36
N MET A 398 7.54 19.48 -17.91
CA MET A 398 7.98 19.48 -16.51
C MET A 398 8.69 20.78 -16.12
N ALA A 399 9.52 21.36 -17.00
CA ALA A 399 10.15 22.65 -16.75
C ALA A 399 9.09 23.75 -16.54
N ALA A 400 8.08 23.82 -17.41
CA ALA A 400 6.97 24.76 -17.27
C ALA A 400 6.18 24.54 -15.97
N LEU A 401 5.95 23.29 -15.56
CA LEU A 401 5.31 22.98 -14.29
C LEU A 401 6.17 23.43 -13.09
N TYR A 402 7.49 23.30 -13.16
CA TYR A 402 8.40 23.78 -12.11
C TYR A 402 8.55 25.30 -12.05
N GLU A 403 8.21 26.02 -13.13
CA GLU A 403 8.12 27.49 -13.10
C GLU A 403 6.92 27.99 -12.28
N VAL A 404 5.94 27.13 -11.99
CA VAL A 404 4.81 27.46 -11.12
C VAL A 404 5.24 27.42 -9.66
N ASP A 405 5.44 28.60 -9.05
CA ASP A 405 5.87 28.75 -7.64
C ASP A 405 5.05 27.90 -6.66
N TRP A 406 3.73 27.92 -6.83
CA TRP A 406 2.81 27.15 -5.97
C TRP A 406 3.08 25.65 -6.04
N TYR A 407 3.41 25.14 -7.23
CA TYR A 407 3.68 23.71 -7.41
C TYR A 407 5.02 23.30 -6.79
N ARG A 408 6.05 24.15 -6.82
CA ARG A 408 7.32 23.88 -6.14
C ARG A 408 7.16 23.74 -4.63
N GLU A 409 6.28 24.56 -4.04
CA GLU A 409 5.90 24.44 -2.63
C GLU A 409 5.14 23.12 -2.39
N TYR A 410 4.17 22.79 -3.25
CA TYR A 410 3.39 21.56 -3.16
C TYR A 410 4.26 20.30 -3.22
N CYS A 411 5.15 20.18 -4.21
CA CYS A 411 5.96 18.98 -4.42
C CYS A 411 7.16 18.90 -3.46
N SER A 412 7.50 19.99 -2.76
CA SER A 412 8.58 20.03 -1.76
C SER A 412 9.90 19.44 -2.25
N GLY A 413 10.23 19.69 -3.52
CA GLY A 413 11.47 19.22 -4.17
C GLY A 413 11.48 17.74 -4.55
N ARG A 414 10.34 17.04 -4.51
CA ARG A 414 10.21 15.64 -4.93
C ARG A 414 9.17 15.52 -6.04
N GLN A 415 9.58 14.97 -7.18
CA GLN A 415 8.67 14.65 -8.28
C GLN A 415 8.97 13.25 -8.81
N GLU A 416 7.90 12.48 -9.01
CA GLU A 416 7.93 11.19 -9.67
C GLU A 416 7.32 11.35 -11.07
N VAL A 417 7.93 10.71 -12.07
CA VAL A 417 7.47 10.73 -13.46
C VAL A 417 7.45 9.28 -13.94
N MET A 418 6.37 8.87 -14.58
CA MET A 418 6.25 7.54 -15.14
C MET A 418 6.51 7.58 -16.65
N ILE A 419 7.23 6.56 -17.15
CA ILE A 419 7.60 6.43 -18.56
C ILE A 419 6.93 5.17 -19.12
N GLY A 420 6.09 5.34 -20.14
CA GLY A 420 5.51 4.23 -20.90
C GLY A 420 6.47 3.73 -21.97
N TYR A 421 6.87 2.46 -21.89
CA TYR A 421 7.76 1.83 -22.88
C TYR A 421 7.05 0.88 -23.85
N SER A 422 5.83 0.45 -23.50
CA SER A 422 5.11 -0.67 -24.12
C SER A 422 4.55 -0.39 -25.51
#